data_AF-A0A536EQY7-F1
#
_entry.id   AF-A0A536EQY7-F1
#
_cell.length_a   1.000
_cell.length_b   1.000
_cell.length_c   1.000
_cell.angle_alpha   90.00
_cell.angle_beta   90.00
_cell.angle_gamma   90.00
#
_symmetry.space_group_name_H-M   'P 1'
#
loop_
_entity.id
_entity.type
_entity.pdbx_description
1 polymer ?
#
loop_
_entity_poly.entity_id
_entity_poly.type
_entity_poly.pdbx_seq_one_letter_code
_entity_poly.pdbx_strand_id
1 'polypeptide(L)'
;MAELADLARTAGIEVVGTDVQRRSEVDPAHLIGRGKVESLRELKLEGEFDLVICNEDLSPRQQRNLELAIKARVLDRTEIILEIFAQHARTHEG
;
A
#
# COMPACT_ATOMS: atom_id res chain seq x y z
N MET A 1 -3.56 9.17 8.03
CA MET A 1 -3.48 7.80 8.56
C MET A 1 -4.86 7.22 8.85
N ALA A 2 -5.72 7.85 9.68
CA ALA A 2 -7.08 7.36 9.90
C ALA A 2 -7.88 7.21 8.60
N GLU A 3 -7.85 8.24 7.74
CA GLU A 3 -8.53 8.21 6.43
C GLU A 3 -8.09 7.03 5.54
N LEU A 4 -6.78 6.78 5.38
CA LEU A 4 -6.29 5.70 4.53
C LEU A 4 -6.70 4.31 5.06
N ALA A 5 -6.69 4.14 6.39
CA ALA A 5 -7.17 2.92 7.01
C ALA A 5 -8.69 2.73 6.80
N ASP A 6 -9.46 3.81 6.85
CA ASP A 6 -10.90 3.76 6.57
C ASP A 6 -11.17 3.41 5.09
N LEU A 7 -10.43 4.00 4.14
CA LEU A 7 -10.50 3.63 2.72
C LEU A 7 -10.19 2.14 2.51
N ALA A 8 -9.14 1.62 3.15
CA ALA A 8 -8.79 0.21 3.07
C ALA A 8 -9.94 -0.68 3.57
N ARG A 9 -10.54 -0.34 4.73
CA ARG A 9 -11.68 -1.08 5.28
C ARG A 9 -12.91 -1.01 4.39
N THR A 10 -13.20 0.15 3.78
CA THR A 10 -14.28 0.30 2.80
C THR A 10 -14.06 -0.56 1.56
N ALA A 11 -12.81 -0.75 1.16
CA ALA A 11 -12.41 -1.69 0.11
C ALA A 11 -12.36 -3.16 0.59
N GLY A 12 -12.87 -3.48 1.77
CA GLY A 12 -12.85 -4.84 2.32
C GLY A 12 -11.46 -5.37 2.69
N ILE A 13 -10.48 -4.49 2.84
CA ILE A 13 -9.11 -4.85 3.23
C ILE A 13 -8.95 -4.72 4.75
N GLU A 14 -8.43 -5.77 5.37
CA GLU A 14 -8.08 -5.77 6.79
C GLU A 14 -6.77 -5.01 7.03
N VAL A 15 -6.78 -4.05 7.96
CA VAL A 15 -5.61 -3.26 8.32
C VAL A 15 -4.95 -3.88 9.56
N VAL A 16 -3.87 -4.61 9.33
CA VAL A 16 -3.08 -5.30 10.38
C VAL A 16 -2.02 -4.42 11.03
N GLY A 17 -1.65 -3.31 10.38
CA GLY A 17 -0.62 -2.39 10.88
C GLY A 17 -0.59 -1.07 10.12
N THR A 18 0.04 -0.06 10.72
CA THR A 18 0.30 1.22 10.05
C THR A 18 1.69 1.71 10.42
N ASP A 19 2.35 2.36 9.47
CA ASP A 19 3.69 2.88 9.68
C ASP A 19 3.87 4.22 8.93
N VAL A 20 4.70 5.10 9.48
CA VAL A 20 4.96 6.44 8.94
C VAL A 20 6.46 6.68 8.90
N GLN A 21 6.95 7.17 7.76
CA GLN A 21 8.31 7.67 7.63
C GLN A 21 8.29 9.16 7.31
N ARG A 22 8.89 9.97 8.20
CA ARG A 22 9.16 11.38 7.92
C ARG A 22 10.52 11.52 7.26
N ARG A 23 10.59 12.27 6.15
CA ARG A 23 11.82 12.56 5.41
C ARG A 23 11.68 13.87 4.64
N SER A 24 12.81 14.54 4.44
CA SER A 24 12.89 15.79 3.68
C SER A 24 12.74 15.57 2.18
N GLU A 25 13.23 14.45 1.65
CA GLU A 25 13.12 14.08 0.24
C GLU A 25 12.75 12.60 0.10
N VAL A 26 11.95 12.28 -0.92
CA VAL A 26 11.53 10.91 -1.24
C VAL A 26 12.63 10.15 -1.98
N ASP A 27 12.67 8.84 -1.81
CA ASP A 27 13.56 8.00 -2.63
C ASP A 27 12.93 7.86 -4.02
N PRO A 28 13.62 8.23 -5.11
CA PRO A 28 13.03 8.21 -6.45
C PRO A 28 12.73 6.79 -6.93
N ALA A 29 13.35 5.75 -6.34
CA ALA A 29 13.13 4.36 -6.69
C ALA A 29 12.06 3.69 -5.84
N HIS A 30 11.82 4.10 -4.59
CA HIS A 30 10.92 3.40 -3.66
C HIS A 30 9.94 4.30 -2.90
N LEU A 31 9.97 5.62 -3.09
CA LEU A 31 9.26 6.64 -2.28
C LEU A 31 9.79 6.70 -0.82
N ILE A 32 9.80 5.56 -0.14
CA ILE A 32 10.34 5.34 1.21
C ILE A 32 11.81 4.92 1.19
N GLY A 33 12.47 5.03 2.35
CA GLY A 33 13.90 4.73 2.47
C GLY A 33 14.18 3.23 2.54
N ARG A 34 15.37 2.81 2.11
CA ARG A 34 15.78 1.40 2.08
C ARG A 34 15.58 0.67 3.40
N GLY A 35 15.93 1.27 4.53
CA GLY A 35 15.71 0.64 5.84
C GLY A 35 14.24 0.34 6.13
N LYS A 36 13.29 1.18 5.66
CA LYS A 36 11.85 0.90 5.78
C LYS A 36 11.43 -0.24 4.86
N VAL A 37 11.95 -0.27 3.64
CA VAL A 37 11.70 -1.38 2.69
C VAL A 37 12.18 -2.71 3.26
N GLU A 38 13.36 -2.72 3.90
CA GLU A 38 13.92 -3.90 4.55
C GLU A 38 13.06 -4.36 5.74
N SER A 39 12.66 -3.45 6.64
CA SER A 39 11.76 -3.81 7.75
C SER A 39 10.41 -4.35 7.26
N LEU A 40 9.81 -3.75 6.23
CA LEU A 40 8.57 -4.27 5.64
C LEU A 40 8.78 -5.66 5.03
N ARG A 41 9.93 -5.91 4.41
CA ARG A 41 10.27 -7.24 3.88
C ARG A 41 10.40 -8.28 4.99
N GLU A 42 10.97 -7.93 6.14
CA GLU A 42 11.07 -8.83 7.30
C GLU A 42 9.68 -9.21 7.82
N LEU A 43 8.83 -8.22 8.08
CA LEU A 43 7.43 -8.45 8.48
C LEU A 43 6.65 -9.28 7.44
N LYS A 44 6.93 -9.07 6.14
CA LYS A 44 6.34 -9.90 5.08
C LYS A 44 6.78 -11.36 5.17
N LEU A 45 8.06 -11.61 5.45
CA LEU A 45 8.60 -12.97 5.60
C LEU A 45 8.06 -13.67 6.85
N GLU A 46 7.74 -12.92 7.89
CA GLU A 46 7.06 -13.39 9.10
C GLU A 46 5.57 -13.67 8.87
N GLY A 47 5.03 -13.26 7.72
CA GLY A 47 3.64 -13.50 7.32
C GLY A 47 2.65 -12.51 7.92
N GLU A 48 3.11 -11.34 8.38
CA GLU A 48 2.24 -10.38 9.05
C GLU A 48 1.29 -9.64 8.09
N PHE A 49 1.61 -9.57 6.79
CA PHE A 49 0.76 -8.94 5.78
C PHE A 49 0.97 -9.50 4.37
N ASP A 50 0.05 -9.20 3.45
CA ASP A 50 0.16 -9.56 2.02
C ASP A 50 0.09 -8.35 1.07
N LEU A 51 -0.34 -7.20 1.59
CA LEU A 51 -0.57 -5.96 0.85
C LEU A 51 0.00 -4.78 1.61
N VAL A 52 0.71 -3.90 0.89
CA VAL A 52 1.11 -2.57 1.38
C VAL A 52 0.28 -1.53 0.66
N ILE A 53 -0.26 -0.56 1.41
CA ILE A 53 -0.98 0.59 0.84
C ILE A 53 -0.19 1.87 1.14
N CYS A 54 0.22 2.57 0.09
CA CYS A 54 0.90 3.85 0.16
C CYS A 54 -0.13 5.01 0.16
N ASN A 55 0.10 6.01 1.02
CA ASN A 55 -0.76 7.19 1.10
C ASN A 55 -0.62 8.14 -0.11
N GLU A 56 0.55 8.13 -0.74
CA GLU A 56 0.86 8.95 -1.91
C GLU A 56 0.81 8.07 -3.17
N ASP A 57 0.52 8.70 -4.30
CA ASP A 57 0.58 8.04 -5.61
C ASP A 57 2.01 7.56 -5.92
N LEU A 58 2.09 6.40 -6.55
CA LEU A 58 3.36 5.80 -6.95
C LEU A 58 3.53 5.92 -8.45
N SER A 59 4.74 6.28 -8.89
CA SER A 59 5.09 6.02 -10.29
C SER A 59 5.12 4.51 -10.56
N PRO A 60 4.88 4.06 -11.81
CA PRO A 60 4.93 2.64 -12.15
C PRO A 60 6.27 1.97 -11.79
N ARG A 61 7.35 2.74 -11.84
CA ARG A 61 8.68 2.28 -11.43
C ARG A 61 8.78 2.08 -9.92
N GLN A 62 8.26 3.01 -9.12
CA GLN A 62 8.30 2.91 -7.66
C GLN A 62 7.47 1.72 -7.17
N GLN A 63 6.25 1.57 -7.69
CA GLN A 63 5.38 0.45 -7.35
C GLN A 63 6.05 -0.90 -7.64
N ARG A 64 6.53 -1.10 -8.88
CA ARG A 64 7.24 -2.33 -9.25
C ARG A 64 8.46 -2.62 -8.37
N ASN A 65 9.24 -1.58 -8.04
CA ASN A 65 10.41 -1.76 -7.18
C ASN A 65 10.02 -2.16 -5.76
N LEU A 66 9.00 -1.52 -5.19
CA LEU A 66 8.49 -1.86 -3.86
C LEU A 66 7.95 -3.30 -3.83
N GLU A 67 7.14 -3.71 -4.80
CA GLU A 67 6.63 -5.08 -4.89
C GLU A 67 7.76 -6.10 -4.98
N LEU A 68 8.77 -5.84 -5.82
CA LEU A 68 9.92 -6.72 -5.97
C LEU A 68 10.79 -6.80 -4.71
N ALA A 69 10.93 -5.69 -3.98
CA ALA A 69 11.76 -5.63 -2.78
C ALA A 69 11.05 -6.24 -1.57
N ILE A 70 9.79 -5.87 -1.34
CA ILE A 70 8.99 -6.29 -0.19
C ILE A 70 8.45 -7.71 -0.37
N LYS A 71 8.23 -8.16 -1.62
CA LYS A 71 7.57 -9.43 -1.96
C LYS A 71 6.10 -9.46 -1.53
N ALA A 72 5.42 -8.34 -1.70
CA ALA A 72 4.00 -8.16 -1.45
C ALA A 72 3.37 -7.32 -2.56
N ARG A 73 2.05 -7.39 -2.73
CA ARG A 73 1.32 -6.45 -3.60
C ARG A 73 1.45 -5.05 -2.99
N VAL A 74 1.56 -4.03 -3.83
CA VAL A 74 1.61 -2.63 -3.38
C VAL A 74 0.52 -1.87 -4.10
N LEU A 75 -0.32 -1.16 -3.34
CA LEU A 75 -1.31 -0.24 -3.87
C LEU A 75 -0.97 1.19 -3.46
N ASP A 76 -1.24 2.13 -4.34
CA ASP A 76 -1.26 3.53 -4.00
C ASP A 76 -2.67 4.05 -3.68
N ARG A 77 -2.77 5.35 -3.42
CA ARG A 77 -4.02 6.00 -3.05
C ARG A 77 -5.03 6.01 -4.19
N THR A 78 -4.58 6.13 -5.43
CA THR A 78 -5.49 6.09 -6.58
C THR A 78 -6.07 4.69 -6.76
N GLU A 79 -5.24 3.66 -6.62
CA GLU A 79 -5.67 2.27 -6.79
C GLU A 79 -6.67 1.81 -5.71
N ILE A 80 -6.51 2.24 -4.46
CA ILE A 80 -7.49 1.89 -3.41
C ILE A 80 -8.86 2.51 -3.68
N ILE A 81 -8.89 3.74 -4.20
CA ILE A 81 -10.13 4.41 -4.58
C ILE A 81 -10.81 3.65 -5.74
N LEU A 82 -10.03 3.19 -6.73
CA LEU A 82 -10.55 2.40 -7.83
C LEU A 82 -11.08 1.04 -7.37
N GLU A 83 -10.43 0.37 -6.42
CA GLU A 83 -10.90 -0.89 -5.83
C GLU A 83 -12.27 -0.71 -5.15
N ILE A 84 -12.45 0.39 -4.40
CA ILE A 84 -13.74 0.75 -3.78
C ILE A 84 -14.83 0.93 -4.85
N PHE A 85 -14.55 1.65 -5.93
CA PHE A 85 -15.53 1.84 -7.00
C PHE A 85 -15.87 0.53 -7.73
N ALA A 86 -14.88 -0.33 -7.96
CA ALA A 86 -15.09 -1.62 -8.58
C ALA A 86 -15.99 -2.54 -7.73
N GLN A 87 -15.89 -2.46 -6.40
CA GLN A 87 -16.77 -3.19 -5.49
C GLN A 87 -18.20 -2.69 -5.56
N HIS A 88 -18.41 -1.37 -5.55
CA HIS A 88 -19.75 -0.79 -5.66
C HIS A 88 -20.41 -1.08 -7.02
N ALA A 89 -19.64 -1.11 -8.11
CA ALA A 89 -20.16 -1.48 -9.42
C ALA A 89 -20.72 -2.91 -9.43
N ARG A 90 -20.09 -3.85 -8.72
CA ARG A 90 -20.54 -5.25 -8.62
C ARG A 90 -21.78 -5.42 -7.73
N THR A 91 -21.99 -4.54 -6.75
CA THR A 91 -23.15 -4.62 -5.85
C THR A 91 -24.44 -4.05 -6.45
N HIS A 92 -24.35 -3.25 -7.53
CA HIS A 92 -25.50 -2.61 -8.17
C HIS A 92 -26.11 -3.40 -9.35
N GLU A 93 -25.51 -4.51 -9.78
CA GLU A 93 -26.06 -5.42 -10.80
C GLU A 93 -26.76 -6.67 -10.21
N GLY A 94 -27.24 -6.60 -8.97
CA GLY A 94 -28.02 -7.65 -8.29
C GLY A 94 -29.48 -7.29 -8.09
#